data_AF-A0A7W8E1S6-F1
#
_entry.id   AF-A0A7W8E1S6-F1
#
_cell.length_a   1.000
_cell.length_b   1.000
_cell.length_c   1.000
_cell.angle_alpha   90.00
_cell.angle_beta   90.00
_cell.angle_gamma   90.00
#
_symmetry.space_group_name_H-M   'P 1'
#
loop_
_entity.id
_entity.type
_entity.pdbx_description
1 polymer ?
#
loop_
_entity_poly.entity_id
_entity_poly.type
_entity_poly.pdbx_seq_one_letter_code
_entity_poly.pdbx_strand_id
1 'polypeptide(L)'
;MADTIWSDLRTTLEEGEPVRYWGPFRGYTYGTFTLQELTADSITIIIPSGEPRKISKRNFEELAGMLDGYAAREVSGDEVKRRTGSSAYIFSLVQEIRSRRDRPQRTIGDLLLPKSRVFLKAEYGPVSQSWPAASFSDPQYAQQLAADMKVDQDLILFSGTQSEPTPKHYRGRLMCIFHVYPGPPIDSGLVVDPAALASFQDGNKNRFAHSLPASVAWGLPELPSARELLGDTYSHLGQGTSRQSYVEVPRERIARLNAVLITRIPIATPQLQEAGLLIPQDELDRQLNQILARLLARAQQSGAMQSRQAPLRIIEITKAQLRELWQRQQGLCRLCGASIPLDTINPLLLPSADRIDNDDGHYSLANTQLTHRACNLGRNIGSIEQFAEWLHLARQVHP
;
A
#
# COMPACT_ATOMS: atom_id res chain seq x y z
N MET A 1 -3.76 12.38 -33.32
CA MET A 1 -2.91 11.96 -32.17
C MET A 1 -3.15 12.84 -30.93
N ALA A 2 -3.30 14.15 -31.07
CA ALA A 2 -3.63 15.05 -29.94
C ALA A 2 -5.00 14.74 -29.30
N ASP A 3 -6.08 14.64 -30.10
CA ASP A 3 -7.42 14.31 -29.57
C ASP A 3 -7.44 12.98 -28.81
N THR A 4 -6.66 12.00 -29.29
CA THR A 4 -6.53 10.68 -28.64
C THR A 4 -5.77 10.75 -27.32
N ILE A 5 -4.90 11.74 -27.07
CA ILE A 5 -4.20 11.86 -25.78
C ILE A 5 -5.09 12.59 -24.78
N TRP A 6 -5.85 13.61 -25.21
CA TRP A 6 -6.82 14.28 -24.34
C TRP A 6 -7.93 13.34 -23.88
N SER A 7 -8.48 12.53 -24.80
CA SER A 7 -9.47 11.50 -24.47
C SER A 7 -8.91 10.52 -23.44
N ASP A 8 -7.67 10.07 -23.63
CA ASP A 8 -7.05 9.15 -22.70
C ASP A 8 -6.74 9.76 -21.35
N LEU A 9 -6.39 11.04 -21.30
CA LEU A 9 -6.23 11.75 -20.03
C LEU A 9 -7.49 11.64 -19.18
N ARG A 10 -8.68 11.71 -19.80
CA ARG A 10 -9.98 11.56 -19.13
C ARG A 10 -10.30 10.15 -18.65
N THR A 11 -9.76 9.13 -19.30
CA THR A 11 -10.04 7.72 -18.94
C THR A 11 -8.94 7.11 -18.08
N THR A 12 -7.78 7.74 -18.02
CA THR A 12 -6.55 7.14 -17.48
C THR A 12 -6.07 7.78 -16.18
N LEU A 13 -6.40 9.05 -15.95
CA LEU A 13 -6.02 9.77 -14.73
C LEU A 13 -7.26 10.17 -13.94
N GLU A 14 -7.21 9.96 -12.62
CA GLU A 14 -8.28 10.34 -11.69
C GLU A 14 -7.97 11.66 -10.98
N GLU A 15 -9.01 12.37 -10.55
CA GLU A 15 -8.87 13.51 -9.65
C GLU A 15 -8.19 13.08 -8.33
N GLY A 16 -7.30 13.92 -7.82
CA GLY A 16 -6.42 13.64 -6.69
C GLY A 16 -5.16 12.84 -7.03
N GLU A 17 -5.05 12.28 -8.24
CA GLU A 17 -3.96 11.38 -8.58
C GLU A 17 -2.61 12.13 -8.70
N PRO A 18 -1.55 11.68 -8.00
CA PRO A 18 -0.22 12.29 -8.12
C PRO A 18 0.44 11.87 -9.44
N VAL A 19 0.80 12.86 -10.23
CA VAL A 19 1.56 12.73 -11.47
C VAL A 19 3.00 13.13 -11.24
N ARG A 20 3.93 12.28 -11.68
CA ARG A 20 5.36 12.52 -11.57
C ARG A 20 5.79 13.68 -12.43
N TYR A 21 6.55 14.60 -11.85
CA TYR A 21 7.08 15.74 -12.60
C TYR A 21 8.25 15.31 -13.49
N TRP A 22 8.03 15.37 -14.80
CA TRP A 22 8.99 15.03 -15.84
C TRP A 22 9.55 16.30 -16.48
N GLY A 23 10.82 16.57 -16.20
CA GLY A 23 11.54 17.71 -16.71
C GLY A 23 12.07 17.45 -18.12
N PRO A 24 11.77 18.32 -19.10
CA PRO A 24 12.22 18.17 -20.49
C PRO A 24 13.75 18.00 -20.67
N PHE A 25 14.56 18.45 -19.71
CA PHE A 25 16.04 18.42 -19.80
C PHE A 25 16.71 17.43 -18.83
N ARG A 26 15.95 16.88 -17.88
CA ARG A 26 16.50 16.16 -16.73
C ARG A 26 15.84 14.80 -16.50
N GLY A 27 14.88 14.41 -17.33
CA GLY A 27 14.03 13.25 -17.06
C GLY A 27 13.18 13.48 -15.82
N TYR A 28 12.92 12.44 -15.04
CA TYR A 28 12.21 12.60 -13.77
C TYR A 28 12.97 13.56 -12.84
N THR A 29 12.35 14.70 -12.57
CA THR A 29 12.88 15.71 -11.66
C THR A 29 12.04 15.63 -10.40
N TYR A 30 12.62 15.01 -9.36
CA TYR A 30 12.03 14.78 -8.04
C TYR A 30 10.88 15.74 -7.71
N GLY A 31 9.66 15.19 -7.63
CA GLY A 31 8.44 15.93 -7.34
C GLY A 31 7.21 15.31 -7.99
N THR A 32 6.04 15.60 -7.42
CA THR A 32 4.74 15.24 -7.96
C THR A 32 3.82 16.46 -7.94
N PHE A 33 2.89 16.52 -8.87
CA PHE A 33 1.73 17.42 -8.82
C PHE A 33 0.46 16.57 -8.87
N THR A 34 -0.67 17.07 -8.39
CA THR A 34 -1.93 16.30 -8.42
C THR A 34 -2.87 16.85 -9.48
N LEU A 35 -3.62 15.97 -10.13
CA LEU A 35 -4.75 16.37 -10.95
C LEU A 35 -5.89 16.82 -10.04
N GLN A 36 -6.37 18.06 -10.17
CA GLN A 36 -7.48 18.57 -9.37
C GLN A 36 -8.80 18.51 -10.11
N GLU A 37 -8.84 18.85 -11.38
CA GLU A 37 -10.10 18.89 -12.12
C GLU A 37 -9.81 18.65 -13.59
N LEU A 38 -10.71 17.93 -14.26
CA LEU A 38 -10.65 17.71 -15.70
C LEU A 38 -12.01 17.96 -16.33
N THR A 39 -12.11 19.07 -17.07
CA THR A 39 -13.33 19.46 -17.78
C THR A 39 -13.21 19.13 -19.26
N ALA A 40 -14.24 19.46 -20.04
CA ALA A 40 -14.19 19.31 -21.50
C ALA A 40 -13.04 20.11 -22.15
N ASP A 41 -12.71 21.27 -21.58
CA ASP A 41 -11.85 22.28 -22.22
C ASP A 41 -10.58 22.61 -21.43
N SER A 42 -10.39 22.05 -20.23
CA SER A 42 -9.23 22.36 -19.40
C SER A 42 -8.91 21.30 -18.34
N ILE A 43 -7.67 21.34 -17.88
CA ILE A 43 -7.15 20.57 -16.75
C ILE A 43 -6.73 21.57 -15.67
N THR A 44 -7.14 21.35 -14.43
CA THR A 44 -6.60 22.05 -13.26
C THR A 44 -5.71 21.08 -12.49
N ILE A 45 -4.49 21.49 -12.17
CA ILE A 45 -3.53 20.71 -11.37
C ILE A 45 -3.10 21.49 -10.12
N ILE A 46 -2.73 20.81 -9.05
CA ILE A 46 -2.05 21.44 -7.90
C ILE A 46 -0.55 21.19 -8.03
N ILE A 47 0.22 22.26 -8.27
CA ILE A 47 1.67 22.16 -8.40
C ILE A 47 2.34 22.01 -7.02
N PRO A 48 3.63 21.65 -6.91
CA PRO A 48 4.28 21.40 -5.62
C PRO A 48 4.23 22.54 -4.60
N SER A 49 4.04 23.79 -5.02
CA SER A 49 3.84 24.94 -4.12
C SER A 49 2.45 24.97 -3.47
N GLY A 50 1.52 24.09 -3.86
CA GLY A 50 0.12 24.09 -3.44
C GLY A 50 -0.79 24.98 -4.29
N GLU A 51 -0.25 25.73 -5.25
CA GLU A 51 -1.04 26.63 -6.10
C GLU A 51 -1.79 25.85 -7.20
N PRO A 52 -3.07 26.15 -7.44
CA PRO A 52 -3.79 25.58 -8.58
C PRO A 52 -3.30 26.21 -9.88
N ARG A 53 -3.14 25.38 -10.91
CA ARG A 53 -2.73 25.80 -12.25
C ARG A 53 -3.63 25.21 -13.31
N LYS A 54 -4.25 26.09 -14.09
CA LYS A 54 -5.17 25.72 -15.18
C LYS A 54 -4.43 25.63 -16.51
N ILE A 55 -4.66 24.56 -17.25
CA ILE A 55 -4.09 24.25 -18.57
C ILE A 55 -5.25 24.06 -19.54
N SER A 56 -5.35 24.87 -20.60
CA SER A 56 -6.40 24.69 -21.62
C SER A 56 -6.14 23.46 -22.48
N LYS A 57 -7.21 22.83 -22.97
CA LYS A 57 -7.17 21.72 -23.94
C LYS A 57 -6.29 22.07 -25.13
N ARG A 58 -6.48 23.26 -25.71
CA ARG A 58 -5.68 23.77 -26.83
C ARG A 58 -4.17 23.75 -26.53
N ASN A 59 -3.75 24.30 -25.38
CA ASN A 59 -2.33 24.35 -25.00
C ASN A 59 -1.77 22.94 -24.76
N PHE A 60 -2.58 22.07 -24.16
CA PHE A 60 -2.21 20.67 -23.95
C PHE A 60 -1.99 19.95 -25.28
N GLU A 61 -2.93 20.04 -26.21
CA GLU A 61 -2.89 19.37 -27.50
C GLU A 61 -1.76 19.88 -28.40
N GLU A 62 -1.55 21.21 -28.45
CA GLU A 62 -0.45 21.82 -29.20
C GLU A 62 0.90 21.28 -28.73
N LEU A 63 1.13 21.25 -27.41
CA LEU A 63 2.39 20.75 -26.87
C LEU A 63 2.49 19.22 -26.86
N ALA A 64 1.41 18.48 -26.68
CA ALA A 64 1.42 17.02 -26.75
C ALA A 64 1.92 16.53 -28.11
N GLY A 65 1.57 17.23 -29.20
CA GLY A 65 2.09 16.95 -30.53
C GLY A 65 3.58 17.27 -30.71
N MET A 66 4.17 18.10 -29.86
CA MET A 66 5.59 18.47 -29.90
C MET A 66 6.49 17.54 -29.09
N LEU A 67 5.93 16.64 -28.27
CA LEU A 67 6.72 15.80 -27.34
C LEU A 67 7.73 14.91 -28.07
N ASP A 68 7.34 14.29 -29.20
CA ASP A 68 8.22 13.39 -29.95
C ASP A 68 9.37 14.15 -30.62
N GLY A 69 9.06 15.26 -31.29
CA GLY A 69 10.09 16.15 -31.87
C GLY A 69 11.00 16.74 -30.79
N TYR A 70 10.46 17.05 -29.61
CA TYR A 70 11.25 17.50 -28.47
C TYR A 70 12.19 16.40 -27.96
N ALA A 71 11.70 15.16 -27.80
CA ALA A 71 12.50 14.01 -27.37
C ALA A 71 13.60 13.66 -28.39
N ALA A 72 13.31 13.80 -29.69
CA ALA A 72 14.25 13.63 -30.79
C ALA A 72 15.23 14.82 -30.97
N ARG A 73 15.10 15.88 -30.17
CA ARG A 73 15.86 17.14 -30.27
C ARG A 73 15.64 17.94 -31.57
N GLU A 74 14.54 17.68 -32.26
CA GLU A 74 14.10 18.43 -33.44
C GLU A 74 13.40 19.74 -33.04
N VAL A 75 12.79 19.77 -31.85
CA VAL A 75 12.14 20.95 -31.26
C VAL A 75 12.97 21.44 -30.08
N SER A 76 13.34 22.72 -30.07
CA SER A 76 14.16 23.29 -28.99
C SER A 76 13.32 23.53 -27.73
N GLY A 77 13.95 23.45 -26.54
CA GLY A 77 13.24 23.75 -25.30
C GLY A 77 12.80 25.21 -25.16
N ASP A 78 13.48 26.15 -25.82
CA ASP A 78 13.05 27.54 -25.87
C ASP A 78 11.83 27.74 -26.76
N GLU A 79 11.69 26.95 -27.82
CA GLU A 79 10.46 26.89 -28.60
C GLU A 79 9.29 26.37 -27.78
N VAL A 80 9.47 25.26 -27.06
CA VAL A 80 8.44 24.72 -26.15
C VAL A 80 8.07 25.74 -25.05
N LYS A 81 9.05 26.38 -24.42
CA LYS A 81 8.81 27.41 -23.37
C LYS A 81 8.07 28.64 -23.91
N ARG A 82 8.36 29.09 -25.14
CA ARG A 82 7.70 30.24 -25.76
C ARG A 82 6.20 30.02 -25.99
N ARG A 83 5.76 28.76 -26.13
CA ARG A 83 4.34 28.42 -26.30
C ARG A 83 3.56 28.57 -25.01
N THR A 84 4.09 28.06 -23.90
CA THR A 84 3.46 28.18 -22.59
C THR A 84 4.43 27.89 -21.45
N GLY A 85 4.24 28.59 -20.33
CA GLY A 85 4.96 28.29 -19.09
C GLY A 85 4.56 26.95 -18.45
N SER A 86 3.57 26.24 -18.99
CA SER A 86 3.04 24.98 -18.44
C SER A 86 3.61 23.73 -19.11
N SER A 87 4.63 23.87 -19.95
CA SER A 87 5.12 22.78 -20.81
C SER A 87 5.60 21.55 -20.06
N ALA A 88 6.29 21.72 -18.93
CA ALA A 88 6.76 20.60 -18.12
C ALA A 88 5.60 19.76 -17.56
N TYR A 89 4.49 20.38 -17.15
CA TYR A 89 3.32 19.66 -16.66
C TYR A 89 2.60 18.90 -17.77
N ILE A 90 2.48 19.51 -18.95
CA ILE A 90 1.88 18.86 -20.12
C ILE A 90 2.72 17.65 -20.52
N PHE A 91 4.04 17.79 -20.65
CA PHE A 91 4.92 16.67 -20.98
C PHE A 91 4.87 15.57 -19.92
N SER A 92 4.78 15.93 -18.64
CA SER A 92 4.60 14.96 -17.55
C SER A 92 3.31 14.17 -17.70
N LEU A 93 2.18 14.83 -17.97
CA LEU A 93 0.88 14.18 -18.18
C LEU A 93 0.89 13.27 -19.40
N VAL A 94 1.46 13.72 -20.53
CA VAL A 94 1.54 12.92 -21.75
C VAL A 94 2.44 11.70 -21.54
N GLN A 95 3.59 11.86 -20.88
CA GLN A 95 4.48 10.76 -20.54
C GLN A 95 3.82 9.77 -19.58
N GLU A 96 3.07 10.24 -18.59
CA GLU A 96 2.33 9.37 -17.68
C GLU A 96 1.28 8.55 -18.45
N ILE A 97 0.50 9.17 -19.33
CA ILE A 97 -0.49 8.48 -20.19
C ILE A 97 0.18 7.45 -21.09
N ARG A 98 1.25 7.82 -21.78
CA ARG A 98 2.02 6.89 -22.63
C ARG A 98 2.56 5.74 -21.81
N SER A 99 3.16 6.02 -20.65
CA SER A 99 3.67 4.98 -19.75
C SER A 99 2.57 4.02 -19.28
N ARG A 100 1.32 4.47 -19.18
CA ARG A 100 0.17 3.63 -18.81
C ARG A 100 -0.35 2.83 -19.99
N ARG A 101 -0.37 3.40 -21.19
CA ARG A 101 -0.69 2.70 -22.45
C ARG A 101 0.33 1.60 -22.76
N ASP A 102 1.60 1.94 -22.61
CA ASP A 102 2.73 1.07 -22.97
C ASP A 102 3.14 0.15 -21.81
N ARG A 103 2.54 0.32 -20.62
CA ARG A 103 2.70 -0.66 -19.54
C ARG A 103 2.14 -1.97 -20.07
N PRO A 104 2.94 -3.06 -20.07
CA PRO A 104 2.41 -4.36 -20.44
C PRO A 104 1.18 -4.61 -19.57
N GLN A 105 0.06 -4.95 -20.21
CA GLN A 105 -1.15 -5.28 -19.50
C GLN A 105 -0.79 -6.38 -18.50
N ARG A 106 -0.97 -6.08 -17.22
CA ARG A 106 -0.71 -7.08 -16.18
C ARG A 106 -1.86 -8.06 -16.19
N THR A 107 -1.51 -9.29 -15.89
CA THR A 107 -2.46 -10.37 -15.67
C THR A 107 -2.48 -10.75 -14.20
N ILE A 108 -3.50 -11.49 -13.75
CA ILE A 108 -3.46 -12.11 -12.41
C ILE A 108 -2.26 -13.05 -12.29
N GLY A 109 -1.84 -13.70 -13.39
CA GLY A 109 -0.65 -14.56 -13.43
C GLY A 109 0.62 -13.85 -12.98
N ASP A 110 0.78 -12.56 -13.31
CA ASP A 110 1.93 -11.76 -12.91
C ASP A 110 1.99 -11.45 -11.41
N LEU A 111 0.87 -11.63 -10.69
CA LEU A 111 0.79 -11.47 -9.23
C LEU A 111 1.02 -12.79 -8.48
N LEU A 112 0.86 -13.94 -9.14
CA LEU A 112 0.87 -15.25 -8.51
C LEU A 112 2.30 -15.78 -8.36
N LEU A 113 2.75 -15.96 -7.12
CA LEU A 113 3.96 -16.69 -6.80
C LEU A 113 3.70 -18.21 -6.85
N PRO A 114 4.74 -19.06 -6.96
CA PRO A 114 4.57 -20.51 -7.08
C PRO A 114 3.73 -21.15 -5.96
N LYS A 115 3.64 -20.54 -4.78
CA LYS A 115 2.87 -21.03 -3.63
C LYS A 115 1.71 -20.10 -3.23
N SER A 116 1.35 -19.13 -4.07
CA SER A 116 0.24 -18.23 -3.79
C SER A 116 -1.07 -18.99 -3.65
N ARG A 117 -1.85 -18.61 -2.65
CA ARG A 117 -3.24 -18.99 -2.47
C ARG A 117 -4.13 -17.83 -2.93
N VAL A 118 -5.32 -18.16 -3.41
CA VAL A 118 -6.33 -17.17 -3.79
C VAL A 118 -7.60 -17.46 -3.00
N PHE A 119 -8.11 -16.46 -2.30
CA PHE A 119 -9.35 -16.56 -1.53
C PHE A 119 -10.45 -15.78 -2.25
N LEU A 120 -11.51 -16.48 -2.64
CA LEU A 120 -12.67 -15.90 -3.28
C LEU A 120 -13.65 -15.40 -2.22
N LYS A 121 -14.08 -14.14 -2.31
CA LYS A 121 -15.11 -13.55 -1.45
C LYS A 121 -16.24 -12.96 -2.29
N ALA A 122 -17.47 -13.17 -1.83
CA ALA A 122 -18.66 -12.55 -2.41
C ALA A 122 -18.83 -11.14 -1.83
N GLU A 123 -19.01 -10.15 -2.71
CA GLU A 123 -19.18 -8.74 -2.33
C GLU A 123 -20.24 -8.03 -3.18
N TYR A 124 -20.65 -6.86 -2.69
CA TYR A 124 -21.61 -6.00 -3.39
C TYR A 124 -20.98 -5.03 -4.39
N GLY A 125 -19.66 -4.78 -4.26
CA GLY A 125 -18.89 -3.95 -5.18
C GLY A 125 -17.38 -4.26 -5.10
N PRO A 126 -16.56 -3.70 -6.00
CA PRO A 126 -15.12 -3.82 -5.94
C PRO A 126 -14.53 -3.02 -4.77
N VAL A 127 -13.29 -3.32 -4.42
CA VAL A 127 -12.46 -2.40 -3.63
C VAL A 127 -12.37 -1.05 -4.35
N SER A 128 -12.54 0.03 -3.59
CA SER A 128 -12.52 1.41 -4.09
C SER A 128 -11.85 2.34 -3.09
N GLN A 129 -11.74 3.63 -3.41
CA GLN A 129 -11.27 4.64 -2.45
C GLN A 129 -12.21 4.77 -1.22
N SER A 130 -13.52 4.64 -1.42
CA SER A 130 -14.50 4.72 -0.33
C SER A 130 -14.65 3.40 0.43
N TRP A 131 -14.23 2.27 -0.15
CA TRP A 131 -14.26 0.96 0.47
C TRP A 131 -12.97 0.17 0.20
N PRO A 132 -11.84 0.55 0.82
CA PRO A 132 -10.52 0.01 0.52
C PRO A 132 -10.21 -1.29 1.31
N ALA A 133 -11.17 -2.20 1.46
CA ALA A 133 -11.02 -3.38 2.33
C ALA A 133 -11.93 -4.56 1.98
N ALA A 134 -11.58 -5.74 2.51
CA ALA A 134 -12.49 -6.88 2.63
C ALA A 134 -13.23 -6.83 3.95
N SER A 135 -14.56 -6.75 3.92
CA SER A 135 -15.35 -6.57 5.15
C SER A 135 -16.18 -7.80 5.51
N PHE A 136 -16.34 -8.01 6.80
CA PHE A 136 -16.92 -9.20 7.42
C PHE A 136 -17.92 -8.79 8.49
N SER A 137 -19.09 -9.42 8.49
CA SER A 137 -20.05 -9.25 9.58
C SER A 137 -19.62 -9.99 10.84
N ASP A 138 -18.93 -11.12 10.69
CA ASP A 138 -18.43 -11.93 11.80
C ASP A 138 -16.91 -11.77 11.92
N PRO A 139 -16.39 -11.28 13.06
CA PRO A 139 -14.95 -11.12 13.27
C PRO A 139 -14.19 -12.44 13.15
N GLN A 140 -14.80 -13.59 13.46
CA GLN A 140 -14.12 -14.89 13.41
C GLN A 140 -13.67 -15.23 12.00
N TYR A 141 -14.47 -14.92 10.97
CA TYR A 141 -14.06 -15.16 9.58
C TYR A 141 -12.95 -14.23 9.13
N ALA A 142 -12.97 -12.97 9.57
CA ALA A 142 -11.89 -12.03 9.27
C ALA A 142 -10.58 -12.50 9.93
N GLN A 143 -10.64 -12.94 11.18
CA GLN A 143 -9.49 -13.46 11.93
C GLN A 143 -8.94 -14.75 11.31
N GLN A 144 -9.83 -15.67 10.93
CA GLN A 144 -9.45 -16.91 10.28
C GLN A 144 -8.76 -16.64 8.94
N LEU A 145 -9.33 -15.77 8.10
CA LEU A 145 -8.72 -15.40 6.83
C LEU A 145 -7.35 -14.75 7.03
N ALA A 146 -7.23 -13.82 7.99
CA ALA A 146 -5.96 -13.17 8.31
C ALA A 146 -4.89 -14.17 8.75
N ALA A 147 -5.27 -15.19 9.53
CA ALA A 147 -4.35 -16.25 9.98
C ALA A 147 -3.95 -17.21 8.85
N ASP A 148 -4.87 -17.49 7.92
CA ASP A 148 -4.64 -18.38 6.79
C ASP A 148 -3.76 -17.74 5.69
N MET A 149 -3.80 -16.41 5.58
CA MET A 149 -3.14 -15.65 4.51
C MET A 149 -1.65 -15.39 4.81
N LYS A 150 -0.83 -15.55 3.77
CA LYS A 150 0.53 -15.03 3.72
C LYS A 150 0.55 -13.68 3.02
N VAL A 151 0.86 -12.63 3.79
CA VAL A 151 0.95 -11.25 3.30
C VAL A 151 1.93 -11.15 2.14
N ASP A 152 1.60 -10.34 1.14
CA ASP A 152 2.34 -10.13 -0.13
C ASP A 152 2.52 -11.38 -1.02
N GLN A 153 2.00 -12.54 -0.59
CA GLN A 153 2.04 -13.78 -1.36
C GLN A 153 0.64 -14.18 -1.80
N ASP A 154 -0.33 -14.14 -0.88
CA ASP A 154 -1.70 -14.59 -1.13
C ASP A 154 -2.60 -13.41 -1.54
N LEU A 155 -3.68 -13.72 -2.24
CA LEU A 155 -4.58 -12.75 -2.85
C LEU A 155 -6.02 -12.96 -2.41
N ILE A 156 -6.78 -11.88 -2.26
CA ILE A 156 -8.25 -11.93 -2.19
C ILE A 156 -8.82 -11.53 -3.54
N LEU A 157 -9.74 -12.33 -4.06
CA LEU A 157 -10.49 -12.10 -5.29
C LEU A 157 -11.96 -11.85 -4.95
N PHE A 158 -12.51 -10.72 -5.39
CA PHE A 158 -13.92 -10.42 -5.22
C PHE A 158 -14.76 -10.89 -6.40
N SER A 159 -15.94 -11.42 -6.06
CA SER A 159 -17.00 -11.72 -7.01
C SER A 159 -18.30 -11.05 -6.58
N GLY A 160 -19.09 -10.58 -7.55
CA GLY A 160 -20.39 -10.02 -7.26
C GLY A 160 -21.40 -11.09 -6.87
N THR A 161 -22.25 -10.79 -5.88
CA THR A 161 -23.40 -11.65 -5.55
C THR A 161 -24.42 -11.69 -6.70
N GLN A 162 -25.35 -12.65 -6.69
CA GLN A 162 -26.42 -12.72 -7.70
C GLN A 162 -27.62 -11.81 -7.39
N SER A 163 -27.67 -11.22 -6.19
CA SER A 163 -28.82 -10.49 -5.69
C SER A 163 -28.52 -9.00 -5.46
N GLU A 164 -29.55 -8.24 -5.15
CA GLU A 164 -29.36 -6.91 -4.60
C GLU A 164 -28.69 -6.99 -3.22
N PRO A 165 -27.92 -5.96 -2.83
CA PRO A 165 -27.66 -4.70 -3.54
C PRO A 165 -26.55 -4.72 -4.63
N THR A 166 -26.01 -5.87 -5.05
CA THR A 166 -24.97 -5.88 -6.10
C THR A 166 -25.50 -5.24 -7.41
N PRO A 167 -24.83 -4.23 -7.98
CA PRO A 167 -25.19 -3.64 -9.27
C PRO A 167 -25.26 -4.70 -10.37
N LYS A 168 -26.23 -4.58 -11.29
CA LYS A 168 -26.52 -5.62 -12.29
C LYS A 168 -25.30 -6.07 -13.10
N HIS A 169 -24.40 -5.15 -13.47
CA HIS A 169 -23.21 -5.48 -14.26
C HIS A 169 -22.12 -6.22 -13.47
N TYR A 170 -22.15 -6.17 -12.13
CA TYR A 170 -21.23 -6.92 -11.28
C TYR A 170 -21.75 -8.30 -10.87
N ARG A 171 -23.05 -8.58 -11.02
CA ARG A 171 -23.66 -9.83 -10.53
C ARG A 171 -23.01 -11.04 -11.20
N GLY A 172 -22.45 -11.94 -10.38
CA GLY A 172 -21.76 -13.14 -10.88
C GLY A 172 -20.46 -12.89 -11.62
N ARG A 173 -19.91 -11.68 -11.57
CA ARG A 173 -18.65 -11.32 -12.21
C ARG A 173 -17.52 -11.24 -11.21
N LEU A 174 -16.30 -11.54 -11.65
CA LEU A 174 -15.10 -11.16 -10.91
C LEU A 174 -14.90 -9.65 -11.03
N MET A 175 -14.64 -8.97 -9.91
CA MET A 175 -14.64 -7.50 -9.86
C MET A 175 -13.24 -6.92 -9.68
N CYS A 176 -12.51 -7.40 -8.67
CA CYS A 176 -11.17 -6.94 -8.33
C CYS A 176 -10.39 -8.02 -7.58
N ILE A 177 -9.07 -7.85 -7.53
CA ILE A 177 -8.13 -8.66 -6.77
C ILE A 177 -7.21 -7.76 -5.96
N PHE A 178 -6.78 -8.17 -4.78
CA PHE A 178 -5.91 -7.34 -3.93
C PHE A 178 -5.10 -8.18 -2.94
N HIS A 179 -4.01 -7.58 -2.45
CA HIS A 179 -3.34 -8.04 -1.25
C HIS A 179 -3.94 -7.34 -0.04
N VAL A 180 -4.00 -8.07 1.08
CA VAL A 180 -4.36 -7.49 2.37
C VAL A 180 -3.15 -6.84 3.02
N TYR A 181 -3.43 -5.85 3.85
CA TYR A 181 -2.46 -5.30 4.77
C TYR A 181 -2.14 -6.30 5.88
N PRO A 182 -0.86 -6.45 6.30
CA PRO A 182 -0.50 -7.31 7.43
C PRO A 182 -1.15 -6.83 8.73
N GLY A 183 -1.87 -7.72 9.42
CA GLY A 183 -2.37 -7.42 10.75
C GLY A 183 -3.66 -8.17 11.10
N PRO A 184 -4.16 -7.99 12.33
CA PRO A 184 -5.48 -8.46 12.69
C PRO A 184 -6.56 -7.66 11.94
N PRO A 185 -7.78 -8.21 11.82
CA PRO A 185 -8.93 -7.42 11.38
C PRO A 185 -9.14 -6.20 12.27
N ILE A 186 -9.57 -5.11 11.67
CA ILE A 186 -9.86 -3.84 12.34
C ILE A 186 -11.34 -3.49 12.22
N ASP A 187 -11.79 -2.48 12.96
CA ASP A 187 -13.13 -1.91 12.79
C ASP A 187 -13.26 -1.29 11.39
N SER A 188 -14.34 -1.62 10.67
CA SER A 188 -14.55 -1.10 9.31
C SER A 188 -14.70 0.43 9.28
N GLY A 189 -15.20 1.06 10.35
CA GLY A 189 -15.29 2.52 10.47
C GLY A 189 -13.93 3.23 10.51
N LEU A 190 -12.83 2.50 10.69
CA LEU A 190 -11.47 3.04 10.61
C LEU A 190 -10.88 3.03 9.18
N VAL A 191 -11.50 2.30 8.24
CA VAL A 191 -10.95 2.08 6.89
C VAL A 191 -11.94 2.40 5.77
N VAL A 192 -13.22 2.17 5.99
CA VAL A 192 -14.29 2.47 5.03
C VAL A 192 -14.76 3.90 5.25
N ASP A 193 -15.02 4.61 4.15
CA ASP A 193 -15.64 5.93 4.20
C ASP A 193 -16.92 5.88 5.06
N PRO A 194 -17.08 6.75 6.08
CA PRO A 194 -18.21 6.68 6.99
C PRO A 194 -19.57 6.80 6.30
N ALA A 195 -19.68 7.59 5.22
CA ALA A 195 -20.93 7.74 4.47
C ALA A 195 -21.23 6.47 3.66
N ALA A 196 -20.23 5.87 3.03
CA ALA A 196 -20.37 4.58 2.34
C ALA A 196 -20.77 3.46 3.31
N LEU A 197 -20.12 3.38 4.48
CA LEU A 197 -20.42 2.40 5.52
C LEU A 197 -21.85 2.57 6.07
N ALA A 198 -22.24 3.81 6.40
CA ALA A 198 -23.58 4.13 6.88
C ALA A 198 -24.66 3.78 5.85
N SER A 199 -24.43 4.12 4.57
CA SER A 199 -25.35 3.78 3.48
C SER A 199 -25.52 2.26 3.31
N PHE A 200 -24.49 1.47 3.55
CA PHE A 200 -24.56 0.01 3.48
C PHE A 200 -25.23 -0.64 4.70
N GLN A 201 -25.06 -0.02 5.88
CA GLN A 201 -25.66 -0.50 7.12
C GLN A 201 -27.11 -0.05 7.29
N ASP A 202 -27.59 0.88 6.46
CA ASP A 202 -29.00 1.25 6.41
C ASP A 202 -29.87 0.04 6.04
N GLY A 203 -30.80 -0.32 6.93
CA GLY A 203 -31.60 -1.55 6.84
C GLY A 203 -30.90 -2.86 7.28
N ASN A 204 -29.60 -2.84 7.62
CA ASN A 204 -28.85 -4.03 8.05
C ASN A 204 -27.80 -3.73 9.14
N LYS A 205 -28.24 -3.46 10.38
CA LYS A 205 -27.35 -3.15 11.50
C LYS A 205 -26.27 -4.24 11.70
N ASN A 206 -25.05 -3.80 11.98
CA ASN A 206 -23.86 -4.63 12.28
C ASN A 206 -23.33 -5.49 11.13
N ARG A 207 -23.80 -5.30 9.89
CA ARG A 207 -23.11 -5.93 8.74
C ARG A 207 -21.77 -5.26 8.51
N PHE A 208 -20.79 -6.08 8.17
CA PHE A 208 -19.45 -5.61 7.80
C PHE A 208 -18.74 -4.80 8.89
N ALA A 209 -18.89 -5.18 10.16
CA ALA A 209 -18.26 -4.48 11.28
C ALA A 209 -16.72 -4.59 11.30
N HIS A 210 -16.16 -5.63 10.68
CA HIS A 210 -14.72 -5.89 10.70
C HIS A 210 -14.14 -5.91 9.29
N SER A 211 -12.93 -5.41 9.11
CA SER A 211 -12.29 -5.30 7.81
C SER A 211 -10.83 -5.75 7.81
N LEU A 212 -10.42 -6.33 6.69
CA LEU A 212 -9.02 -6.53 6.29
C LEU A 212 -8.69 -5.48 5.22
N PRO A 213 -7.91 -4.43 5.57
CA PRO A 213 -7.56 -3.38 4.62
C PRO A 213 -6.82 -3.93 3.41
N ALA A 214 -7.08 -3.40 2.22
CA ALA A 214 -6.26 -3.69 1.05
C ALA A 214 -4.94 -2.90 1.15
N SER A 215 -3.82 -3.56 0.90
CA SER A 215 -2.50 -2.89 0.76
C SER A 215 -2.26 -2.44 -0.68
N VAL A 216 -2.79 -3.17 -1.65
CA VAL A 216 -2.81 -2.81 -3.06
C VAL A 216 -3.93 -3.57 -3.76
N ALA A 217 -4.65 -2.91 -4.67
CA ALA A 217 -5.76 -3.51 -5.39
C ALA A 217 -5.65 -3.32 -6.91
N TRP A 218 -6.29 -4.22 -7.63
CA TRP A 218 -6.44 -4.18 -9.08
C TRP A 218 -7.86 -4.56 -9.49
N GLY A 219 -8.43 -3.82 -10.43
CA GLY A 219 -9.72 -4.08 -11.05
C GLY A 219 -9.57 -4.92 -12.31
N LEU A 220 -10.66 -5.57 -12.71
CA LEU A 220 -10.73 -6.38 -13.92
C LEU A 220 -11.53 -5.61 -14.98
N PRO A 221 -10.91 -5.09 -16.06
CA PRO A 221 -11.59 -4.26 -17.06
C PRO A 221 -12.80 -4.94 -17.73
N GLU A 222 -12.72 -6.25 -17.97
CA GLU A 222 -13.74 -7.00 -18.72
C GLU A 222 -14.77 -7.73 -17.82
N LEU A 223 -14.61 -7.67 -16.50
CA LEU A 223 -15.51 -8.30 -15.51
C LEU A 223 -15.95 -9.74 -15.90
N PRO A 224 -15.01 -10.69 -16.02
CA PRO A 224 -15.30 -12.03 -16.50
C PRO A 224 -16.27 -12.78 -15.57
N SER A 225 -16.98 -13.77 -16.13
CA SER A 225 -17.92 -14.60 -15.38
C SER A 225 -17.21 -15.42 -14.30
N ALA A 226 -17.58 -15.22 -13.03
CA ALA A 226 -17.00 -15.96 -11.91
C ALA A 226 -17.32 -17.46 -12.00
N ARG A 227 -18.53 -17.81 -12.46
CA ARG A 227 -18.97 -19.20 -12.65
C ARG A 227 -18.17 -19.91 -13.74
N GLU A 228 -17.88 -19.25 -14.85
CA GLU A 228 -17.11 -19.85 -15.95
C GLU A 228 -15.65 -20.12 -15.56
N LEU A 229 -15.03 -19.16 -14.87
CA LEU A 229 -13.63 -19.28 -14.45
C LEU A 229 -13.46 -20.23 -13.26
N LEU A 230 -14.31 -20.10 -12.23
CA LEU A 230 -14.11 -20.76 -10.93
C LEU A 230 -15.02 -21.97 -10.69
N GLY A 231 -16.05 -22.16 -11.51
CA GLY A 231 -16.97 -23.31 -11.44
C GLY A 231 -17.62 -23.45 -10.06
N ASP A 232 -17.49 -24.63 -9.48
CA ASP A 232 -18.11 -24.98 -8.20
C ASP A 232 -17.60 -24.15 -7.02
N THR A 233 -16.38 -23.63 -7.10
CA THR A 233 -15.83 -22.70 -6.08
C THR A 233 -16.73 -21.48 -5.90
N TYR A 234 -17.25 -20.92 -7.00
CA TYR A 234 -18.19 -19.80 -6.93
C TYR A 234 -19.55 -20.25 -6.38
N SER A 235 -20.02 -21.44 -6.76
CA SER A 235 -21.28 -22.00 -6.26
C SER A 235 -21.26 -22.23 -4.73
N HIS A 236 -20.10 -22.56 -4.15
CA HIS A 236 -19.95 -22.77 -2.71
C HIS A 236 -20.14 -21.49 -1.87
N LEU A 237 -19.95 -20.29 -2.43
CA LEU A 237 -20.21 -19.03 -1.70
C LEU A 237 -21.67 -18.88 -1.25
N GLY A 238 -22.61 -19.61 -1.87
CA GLY A 238 -24.05 -19.51 -1.59
C GLY A 238 -24.68 -20.74 -0.91
N GLN A 239 -23.93 -21.80 -0.61
CA GLN A 239 -24.48 -23.03 -0.05
C GLN A 239 -24.57 -22.95 1.49
N GLY A 240 -25.80 -22.97 2.00
CA GLY A 240 -26.24 -22.48 3.31
C GLY A 240 -25.73 -23.17 4.59
N THR A 241 -24.79 -24.11 4.53
CA THR A 241 -24.10 -24.64 5.73
C THR A 241 -22.84 -23.88 6.07
N SER A 242 -22.28 -23.15 5.10
CA SER A 242 -21.13 -22.28 5.22
C SER A 242 -21.55 -20.85 4.87
N ARG A 243 -22.00 -20.08 5.86
CA ARG A 243 -21.86 -18.60 5.83
C ARG A 243 -20.38 -18.18 5.89
N GLN A 244 -19.47 -19.02 5.41
CA GLN A 244 -18.07 -18.69 5.27
C GLN A 244 -18.02 -17.48 4.34
N SER A 245 -17.48 -16.39 4.86
CA SER A 245 -17.41 -15.13 4.13
C SER A 245 -16.42 -15.19 2.96
N TYR A 246 -15.74 -16.32 2.76
CA TYR A 246 -14.77 -16.57 1.70
C TYR A 246 -14.59 -18.09 1.46
N VAL A 247 -14.02 -18.47 0.31
CA VAL A 247 -13.64 -19.84 -0.05
C VAL A 247 -12.27 -19.82 -0.71
N GLU A 248 -11.37 -20.74 -0.37
CA GLU A 248 -10.10 -20.88 -1.10
C GLU A 248 -10.33 -21.45 -2.50
N VAL A 249 -9.71 -20.83 -3.50
CA VAL A 249 -9.77 -21.27 -4.89
C VAL A 249 -8.80 -22.45 -5.08
N PRO A 250 -9.28 -23.63 -5.53
CA PRO A 250 -8.41 -24.77 -5.81
C PRO A 250 -7.33 -24.43 -6.83
N ARG A 251 -6.14 -25.02 -6.68
CA ARG A 251 -4.95 -24.63 -7.46
C ARG A 251 -5.11 -24.85 -8.96
N GLU A 252 -5.83 -25.89 -9.36
CA GLU A 252 -6.19 -26.16 -10.75
C GLU A 252 -7.12 -25.09 -11.35
N ARG A 253 -7.87 -24.37 -10.52
CA ARG A 253 -8.71 -23.23 -10.94
C ARG A 253 -7.92 -21.93 -10.98
N ILE A 254 -6.93 -21.75 -10.11
CA ILE A 254 -6.03 -20.58 -10.15
C ILE A 254 -5.37 -20.45 -11.53
N ALA A 255 -4.98 -21.56 -12.17
CA ALA A 255 -4.39 -21.53 -13.51
C ALA A 255 -5.29 -20.86 -14.57
N ARG A 256 -6.62 -20.89 -14.41
CA ARG A 256 -7.58 -20.22 -15.31
C ARG A 256 -7.60 -18.71 -15.14
N LEU A 257 -7.09 -18.20 -14.03
CA LEU A 257 -6.99 -16.76 -13.76
C LEU A 257 -5.76 -16.14 -14.42
N ASN A 258 -4.75 -16.95 -14.80
CA ASN A 258 -3.44 -16.45 -15.25
C ASN A 258 -3.50 -15.45 -16.40
N ALA A 259 -4.46 -15.56 -17.31
CA ALA A 259 -4.59 -14.68 -18.47
C ALA A 259 -5.55 -13.49 -18.24
N VAL A 260 -6.20 -13.42 -17.08
CA VAL A 260 -7.17 -12.35 -16.79
C VAL A 260 -6.43 -11.04 -16.58
N LEU A 261 -6.76 -10.06 -17.42
CA LEU A 261 -6.17 -8.72 -17.38
C LEU A 261 -6.60 -7.96 -16.13
N ILE A 262 -5.66 -7.19 -15.59
CA ILE A 262 -5.85 -6.38 -14.39
C ILE A 262 -5.28 -4.97 -14.55
N THR A 263 -5.97 -4.01 -13.94
CA THR A 263 -5.55 -2.60 -13.88
C THR A 263 -5.50 -2.17 -12.43
N ARG A 264 -4.41 -1.52 -12.02
CA ARG A 264 -4.27 -1.07 -10.63
C ARG A 264 -5.36 -0.06 -10.29
N ILE A 265 -6.03 -0.24 -9.15
CA ILE A 265 -7.01 0.71 -8.61
C ILE A 265 -6.29 1.57 -7.56
N PRO A 266 -6.43 2.91 -7.62
CA PRO A 266 -5.98 3.75 -6.52
C PRO A 266 -6.87 3.47 -5.30
N ILE A 267 -6.23 3.01 -4.22
CA ILE A 267 -6.88 2.88 -2.92
C ILE A 267 -6.29 3.97 -2.02
N ALA A 268 -7.17 4.81 -1.49
CA ALA A 268 -6.83 5.78 -0.48
C ALA A 268 -7.24 5.18 0.86
N THR A 269 -6.33 5.19 1.81
CA THR A 269 -6.57 4.75 3.18
C THR A 269 -6.03 5.79 4.17
N PRO A 270 -6.34 7.09 3.97
CA PRO A 270 -5.80 8.15 4.81
C PRO A 270 -6.19 7.95 6.27
N GLN A 271 -7.41 7.45 6.56
CA GLN A 271 -7.87 7.17 7.91
C GLN A 271 -6.97 6.15 8.62
N LEU A 272 -6.47 5.16 7.89
CA LEU A 272 -5.55 4.18 8.47
C LEU A 272 -4.12 4.69 8.60
N GLN A 273 -3.69 5.61 7.73
CA GLN A 273 -2.40 6.29 7.90
C GLN A 273 -2.44 7.23 9.11
N GLU A 274 -3.51 8.00 9.26
CA GLU A 274 -3.78 8.89 10.41
C GLU A 274 -3.90 8.09 11.72
N ALA A 275 -4.52 6.91 11.68
CA ALA A 275 -4.59 6.00 12.82
C ALA A 275 -3.25 5.28 13.10
N GLY A 276 -2.21 5.47 12.27
CA GLY A 276 -0.93 4.77 12.40
C GLY A 276 -1.02 3.26 12.13
N LEU A 277 -2.11 2.81 11.50
CA LEU A 277 -2.41 1.41 11.20
C LEU A 277 -1.88 1.00 9.83
N LEU A 278 -1.64 1.96 8.91
CA LEU A 278 -0.99 1.72 7.63
C LEU A 278 0.38 2.34 7.57
N ILE A 279 1.34 1.44 7.42
CA ILE A 279 2.72 1.75 7.17
C ILE A 279 2.98 1.51 5.68
N PRO A 280 3.37 2.53 4.90
CA PRO A 280 3.82 2.33 3.54
C PRO A 280 4.95 1.30 3.52
N GLN A 281 4.83 0.23 2.73
CA GLN A 281 5.83 -0.85 2.71
C GLN A 281 7.23 -0.33 2.34
N ASP A 282 7.30 0.66 1.43
CA ASP A 282 8.55 1.33 1.07
C ASP A 282 9.20 2.04 2.27
N GLU A 283 8.38 2.61 3.14
CA GLU A 283 8.82 3.29 4.35
C GLU A 283 9.30 2.30 5.41
N LEU A 284 8.55 1.21 5.63
CA LEU A 284 9.01 0.11 6.47
C LEU A 284 10.35 -0.42 5.98
N ASP A 285 10.47 -0.68 4.69
CA ASP A 285 11.69 -1.19 4.09
C ASP A 285 12.87 -0.23 4.22
N ARG A 286 12.62 1.06 4.06
CA ARG A 286 13.61 2.11 4.30
C ARG A 286 14.11 2.04 5.75
N GLN A 287 13.20 1.97 6.72
CA GLN A 287 13.55 1.90 8.15
C GLN A 287 14.28 0.61 8.51
N LEU A 288 13.82 -0.55 8.03
CA LEU A 288 14.48 -1.84 8.28
C LEU A 288 15.90 -1.87 7.68
N ASN A 289 16.09 -1.31 6.48
CA ASN A 289 17.42 -1.13 5.89
C ASN A 289 18.31 -0.22 6.74
N GLN A 290 17.76 0.87 7.30
CA GLN A 290 18.50 1.76 8.20
C GLN A 290 18.85 1.08 9.54
N ILE A 291 18.01 0.20 10.07
CA ILE A 291 18.34 -0.62 11.25
C ILE A 291 19.53 -1.53 10.90
N LEU A 292 19.44 -2.29 9.81
CA LEU A 292 20.49 -3.21 9.39
C LEU A 292 21.82 -2.50 9.12
N ALA A 293 21.80 -1.37 8.42
CA ALA A 293 22.98 -0.55 8.18
C ALA A 293 23.64 -0.07 9.48
N ARG A 294 22.85 0.34 10.49
CA ARG A 294 23.36 0.72 11.82
C ARG A 294 23.98 -0.46 12.57
N LEU A 295 23.39 -1.66 12.46
CA LEU A 295 23.95 -2.87 13.06
C LEU A 295 25.29 -3.25 12.44
N LEU A 296 25.38 -3.23 11.11
CA LEU A 296 26.61 -3.52 10.37
C LEU A 296 27.71 -2.50 10.70
N ALA A 297 27.40 -1.21 10.70
CA ALA A 297 28.36 -0.16 11.08
C ALA A 297 28.86 -0.34 12.52
N ARG A 298 27.98 -0.71 13.45
CA ARG A 298 28.34 -1.00 14.84
C ARG A 298 29.23 -2.24 14.96
N ALA A 299 28.96 -3.30 14.21
CA ALA A 299 29.79 -4.51 14.22
C ALA A 299 31.19 -4.22 13.67
N GLN A 300 31.30 -3.45 12.59
CA GLN A 300 32.60 -3.01 12.04
C GLN A 300 33.42 -2.18 13.03
N GLN A 301 32.75 -1.37 13.87
CA GLN A 301 33.42 -0.59 14.93
C GLN A 301 33.76 -1.44 16.16
N SER A 302 33.09 -2.58 16.35
CA SER A 302 33.31 -3.49 17.49
C SER A 302 34.58 -4.31 17.21
N GLY A 303 35.73 -3.79 17.65
CA GLY A 303 37.06 -4.33 17.36
C GLY A 303 38.13 -3.25 17.17
N ALA A 304 37.73 -2.01 16.92
CA ALA A 304 38.64 -0.86 17.00
C ALA A 304 38.92 -0.54 18.47
N MET A 305 40.20 -0.45 18.85
CA MET A 305 40.66 -0.09 20.19
C MET A 305 40.12 1.30 20.60
N GLN A 306 38.95 1.34 21.24
CA GLN A 306 38.53 2.43 22.11
C GLN A 306 38.62 1.93 23.55
N SER A 307 38.97 2.81 24.49
CA SER A 307 39.41 2.48 25.87
C SER A 307 38.37 1.80 26.78
N ARG A 308 37.23 1.38 26.23
CA ARG A 308 36.30 0.43 26.82
C ARG A 308 36.10 -0.69 25.82
N GLN A 309 36.48 -1.93 26.14
CA GLN A 309 36.21 -3.09 25.30
C GLN A 309 34.69 -3.23 25.12
N ALA A 310 34.16 -2.71 24.00
CA ALA A 310 32.80 -3.00 23.60
C ALA A 310 32.73 -4.50 23.26
N PRO A 311 31.69 -5.22 23.72
CA PRO A 311 31.55 -6.64 23.41
C PRO A 311 31.47 -6.85 21.90
N LEU A 312 32.05 -7.95 21.42
CA LEU A 312 32.01 -8.34 20.02
C LEU A 312 30.54 -8.49 19.58
N ARG A 313 30.18 -7.88 18.44
CA ARG A 313 28.83 -7.94 17.90
C ARG A 313 28.83 -8.76 16.63
N ILE A 314 27.99 -9.79 16.59
CA ILE A 314 27.84 -10.70 15.45
C ILE A 314 26.46 -10.47 14.84
N ILE A 315 26.40 -10.13 13.54
CA ILE A 315 25.14 -9.80 12.86
C ILE A 315 24.74 -10.97 11.97
N GLU A 316 23.73 -11.73 12.39
CA GLU A 316 23.14 -12.83 11.61
C GLU A 316 21.74 -12.50 11.11
N ILE A 317 21.11 -11.51 11.74
CA ILE A 317 19.75 -11.08 11.40
C ILE A 317 19.71 -10.43 10.03
N THR A 318 18.76 -10.87 9.21
CA THR A 318 18.50 -10.37 7.86
C THR A 318 17.36 -9.34 7.85
N LYS A 319 17.22 -8.58 6.77
CA LYS A 319 16.05 -7.70 6.56
C LYS A 319 14.73 -8.46 6.63
N ALA A 320 14.68 -9.67 6.04
CA ALA A 320 13.48 -10.51 6.08
C ALA A 320 13.09 -10.88 7.51
N GLN A 321 14.06 -11.25 8.35
CA GLN A 321 13.84 -11.53 9.78
C GLN A 321 13.47 -10.27 10.57
N LEU A 322 14.02 -9.09 10.24
CA LEU A 322 13.58 -7.83 10.83
C LEU A 322 12.11 -7.52 10.47
N ARG A 323 11.69 -7.81 9.23
CA ARG A 323 10.29 -7.67 8.81
C ARG A 323 9.40 -8.68 9.55
N GLU A 324 9.87 -9.90 9.73
CA GLU A 324 9.18 -10.91 10.53
C GLU A 324 9.00 -10.45 12.00
N LEU A 325 10.04 -9.87 12.61
CA LEU A 325 9.93 -9.28 13.96
C LEU A 325 8.92 -8.13 13.99
N TRP A 326 8.92 -7.25 12.98
CA TRP A 326 7.93 -6.18 12.86
C TRP A 326 6.51 -6.71 12.88
N GLN A 327 6.24 -7.75 12.07
CA GLN A 327 4.94 -8.41 11.99
C GLN A 327 4.55 -9.09 13.30
N ARG A 328 5.47 -9.88 13.90
CA ARG A 328 5.24 -10.56 15.19
C ARG A 328 4.96 -9.59 16.32
N GLN A 329 5.62 -8.43 16.32
CA GLN A 329 5.41 -7.37 17.30
C GLN A 329 4.28 -6.41 16.93
N GLN A 330 3.64 -6.57 15.77
CA GLN A 330 2.59 -5.70 15.28
C GLN A 330 2.99 -4.22 15.25
N GLY A 331 4.26 -3.94 14.93
CA GLY A 331 4.83 -2.58 14.94
C GLY A 331 4.96 -1.93 16.32
N LEU A 332 4.76 -2.68 17.40
CA LEU A 332 4.90 -2.20 18.77
C LEU A 332 6.33 -2.35 19.28
N CYS A 333 6.75 -1.39 20.09
CA CYS A 333 8.02 -1.45 20.80
C CYS A 333 7.98 -2.56 21.85
N ARG A 334 8.92 -3.50 21.79
CA ARG A 334 8.92 -4.64 22.70
C ARG A 334 9.16 -4.27 24.16
N LEU A 335 9.80 -3.12 24.42
CA LEU A 335 10.10 -2.63 25.76
C LEU A 335 8.95 -1.82 26.38
N CYS A 336 8.32 -0.92 25.61
CA CYS A 336 7.29 -0.02 26.15
C CYS A 336 5.87 -0.31 25.64
N GLY A 337 5.68 -1.25 24.73
CA GLY A 337 4.38 -1.61 24.16
C GLY A 337 3.72 -0.56 23.25
N ALA A 338 4.28 0.66 23.16
CA ALA A 338 3.74 1.71 22.29
C ALA A 338 4.15 1.49 20.83
N SER A 339 3.35 2.01 19.89
CA SER A 339 3.64 1.96 18.45
C SER A 339 4.98 2.61 18.10
N ILE A 340 5.75 1.99 17.21
CA ILE A 340 6.98 2.56 16.66
C ILE A 340 6.61 3.37 15.40
N PRO A 341 6.72 4.72 15.41
CA PRO A 341 6.46 5.51 14.22
C PRO A 341 7.58 5.32 13.19
N LEU A 342 7.21 5.18 11.91
CA LEU A 342 8.19 5.01 10.84
C LEU A 342 8.54 6.31 10.12
N ASP A 343 7.67 7.30 10.15
CA ASP A 343 7.79 8.60 9.50
C ASP A 343 8.25 9.72 10.44
N THR A 344 8.78 9.37 11.62
CA THR A 344 9.20 10.36 12.60
C THR A 344 10.54 11.01 12.24
N ILE A 345 10.64 12.32 12.43
CA ILE A 345 11.92 13.06 12.45
C ILE A 345 12.57 13.06 13.84
N ASN A 346 11.86 12.61 14.88
CA ASN A 346 12.39 12.59 16.24
C ASN A 346 13.39 11.44 16.38
N PRO A 347 14.69 11.72 16.60
CA PRO A 347 15.72 10.69 16.61
C PRO A 347 15.52 9.65 17.74
N LEU A 348 14.82 10.01 18.82
CA LEU A 348 14.53 9.11 19.94
C LEU A 348 13.41 8.12 19.64
N LEU A 349 12.49 8.46 18.74
CA LEU A 349 11.37 7.60 18.35
C LEU A 349 11.70 6.69 17.18
N LEU A 350 12.85 6.89 16.52
CA LEU A 350 13.27 6.05 15.41
C LEU A 350 13.30 4.55 15.81
N PRO A 351 12.91 3.64 14.90
CA PRO A 351 13.06 2.21 15.09
C PRO A 351 14.50 1.81 15.42
N SER A 352 14.69 0.82 16.29
CA SER A 352 15.98 0.23 16.62
C SER A 352 15.85 -1.27 16.86
N ALA A 353 16.90 -2.02 16.52
CA ALA A 353 17.09 -3.38 16.99
C ALA A 353 17.75 -3.36 18.38
N ASP A 354 17.22 -4.15 19.30
CA ASP A 354 17.68 -4.33 20.67
C ASP A 354 17.87 -5.83 20.94
N ARG A 355 18.90 -6.21 21.71
CA ARG A 355 19.21 -7.62 21.97
C ARG A 355 18.48 -8.10 23.21
N ILE A 356 17.72 -9.18 23.17
CA ILE A 356 16.93 -9.66 24.32
C ILE A 356 17.85 -9.99 25.50
N ASP A 357 18.93 -10.70 25.22
CA ASP A 357 20.06 -10.96 26.10
C ASP A 357 21.26 -10.12 25.65
N ASN A 358 21.76 -9.26 26.54
CA ASN A 358 22.87 -8.36 26.26
C ASN A 358 24.24 -9.03 26.35
N ASP A 359 24.34 -10.15 27.05
CA ASP A 359 25.55 -10.95 27.19
C ASP A 359 25.79 -11.79 25.94
N ASP A 360 24.72 -12.16 25.23
CA ASP A 360 24.81 -12.69 23.88
C ASP A 360 25.08 -11.57 22.85
N GLY A 361 26.28 -11.59 22.27
CA GLY A 361 26.75 -10.66 21.23
C GLY A 361 25.98 -10.73 19.90
N HIS A 362 25.14 -11.76 19.69
CA HIS A 362 24.50 -12.03 18.41
C HIS A 362 23.20 -11.24 18.24
N TYR A 363 23.10 -10.56 17.10
CA TYR A 363 21.82 -10.13 16.56
C TYR A 363 21.29 -11.24 15.67
N SER A 364 20.46 -12.11 16.23
CA SER A 364 19.75 -13.20 15.54
C SER A 364 18.23 -13.01 15.67
N LEU A 365 17.42 -13.77 14.92
CA LEU A 365 15.96 -13.72 15.09
C LEU A 365 15.51 -14.08 16.52
N ALA A 366 16.25 -14.96 17.20
CA ALA A 366 15.94 -15.41 18.56
C ALA A 366 16.36 -14.42 19.64
N ASN A 367 17.41 -13.63 19.40
CA ASN A 367 17.94 -12.67 20.36
C ASN A 367 17.72 -11.19 19.98
N THR A 368 16.87 -10.89 18.99
CA THR A 368 16.60 -9.51 18.57
C THR A 368 15.13 -9.15 18.73
N GLN A 369 14.86 -7.92 19.17
CA GLN A 369 13.53 -7.32 19.22
C GLN A 369 13.57 -5.89 18.67
N LEU A 370 12.44 -5.39 18.17
CA LEU A 370 12.31 -4.02 17.69
C LEU A 370 11.79 -3.09 18.79
N THR A 371 12.40 -1.93 18.93
CA THR A 371 12.08 -0.94 19.97
C THR A 371 12.17 0.48 19.43
N HIS A 372 11.67 1.47 20.16
CA HIS A 372 12.12 2.85 19.99
C HIS A 372 13.60 2.95 20.35
N ARG A 373 14.31 3.86 19.69
CA ARG A 373 15.72 4.15 20.00
C ARG A 373 15.90 4.61 21.45
N ALA A 374 15.00 5.46 21.97
CA ALA A 374 15.04 5.90 23.36
C ALA A 374 14.92 4.74 24.36
N CYS A 375 14.01 3.79 24.11
CA CYS A 375 13.84 2.63 24.99
C CYS A 375 15.11 1.76 25.02
N ASN A 376 15.72 1.51 23.86
CA ASN A 376 16.98 0.78 23.76
C ASN A 376 18.12 1.52 24.50
N LEU A 377 18.24 2.85 24.30
CA LEU A 377 19.23 3.65 25.01
C LEU A 377 19.03 3.59 26.53
N GLY A 378 17.79 3.75 27.00
CA GLY A 378 17.44 3.65 28.41
C GLY A 378 17.79 2.29 29.00
N ARG A 379 17.43 1.20 28.30
CA ARG A 379 17.78 -0.16 28.72
C ARG A 379 19.29 -0.39 28.79
N ASN A 380 20.11 0.22 27.92
CA ASN A 380 21.56 0.04 28.01
C ASN A 380 22.22 0.75 29.22
N ILE A 381 21.48 1.59 29.95
CA ILE A 381 21.99 2.31 31.13
C ILE A 381 21.77 1.52 32.42
N GLY A 382 20.75 0.66 32.49
CA GLY A 382 20.35 -0.06 33.70
C GLY A 382 19.78 -1.45 33.43
N SER A 383 19.36 -2.14 34.48
CA SER A 383 18.65 -3.42 34.32
C SER A 383 17.26 -3.21 33.69
N ILE A 384 16.64 -4.30 33.22
CA ILE A 384 15.30 -4.20 32.64
C ILE A 384 14.24 -3.78 33.67
N GLU A 385 14.45 -4.14 34.95
CA GLU A 385 13.63 -3.74 36.08
C GLU A 385 13.75 -2.22 36.34
N GLN A 386 14.98 -1.69 36.34
CA GLN A 386 15.22 -0.25 36.48
C GLN A 386 14.59 0.55 35.33
N PHE A 387 14.68 0.03 34.11
CA PHE A 387 14.01 0.63 32.95
C PHE A 387 12.48 0.58 33.09
N ALA A 388 11.92 -0.54 33.55
CA ALA A 388 10.48 -0.69 33.76
C ALA A 388 9.94 0.26 34.84
N GLU A 389 10.68 0.44 35.93
CA GLU A 389 10.35 1.40 37.00
C GLU A 389 10.32 2.84 36.45
N TRP A 390 11.35 3.24 35.70
CA TRP A 390 11.39 4.55 35.05
C TRP A 390 10.22 4.75 34.08
N LEU A 391 9.92 3.75 33.25
CA LEU A 391 8.82 3.83 32.29
C LEU A 391 7.46 3.96 32.98
N HIS A 392 7.27 3.29 34.13
CA HIS A 392 6.07 3.42 34.94
C HIS A 392 5.88 4.86 35.43
N LEU A 393 6.93 5.48 35.99
CA LEU A 393 6.90 6.88 36.42
C LEU A 393 6.64 7.83 35.24
N ALA A 394 7.31 7.62 34.10
CA ALA A 394 7.14 8.47 32.92
C ALA A 394 5.70 8.48 32.38
N ARG A 395 4.98 7.35 32.49
CA ARG A 395 3.56 7.25 32.07
C ARG A 395 2.60 7.98 33.00
N GLN A 396 2.94 8.18 34.27
CA GLN A 396 2.06 8.86 35.24
C GLN A 396 2.01 10.38 35.04
N VAL A 397 3.04 10.97 34.41
CA VAL A 397 3.18 12.43 34.25
C VAL A 397 2.28 12.98 33.12
N HIS A 398 1.78 12.12 32.23
CA HIS A 398 0.94 12.50 31.10
C HIS A 398 -0.20 11.47 30.89
N PRO A 399 -1.35 11.64 31.56
CA PRO A 399 -2.54 10.80 31.35
C PRO A 399 -3.22 11.04 29.99
#